data_AF-A0A1Y2GG07-F1
#
_entry.id   AF-A0A1Y2GG07-F1
#
_cell.length_a   1.000
_cell.length_b   1.000
_cell.length_c   1.000
_cell.angle_alpha   90.00
_cell.angle_beta   90.00
_cell.angle_gamma   90.00
#
_symmetry.space_group_name_H-M   'P 1'
#
loop_
_entity.id
_entity.type
_entity.pdbx_description
1 polymer ?
#
loop_
_entity_poly.entity_id
_entity_poly.type
_entity_poly.pdbx_seq_one_letter_code
_entity_poly.pdbx_strand_id
1 'polypeptide(L)'
;IFCITCATTAFEVALVCPACETSLTQPDDIVIVELNPTQEYRSSILSGLRPEIIMEVCTRAISFWTYQTSQEIKYREMTQKSQEDKISLLEKQLQRVTREFNAELGGKYLLILP
;
A
#
# COMPACT_ATOMS: atom_id res chain seq x y z
N ILE A 1 0.71 -4.74 10.57
CA ILE A 1 -0.77 -4.71 10.76
C ILE A 1 -1.41 -4.99 9.43
N PHE A 2 -2.37 -5.91 9.41
CA PHE A 2 -3.14 -6.29 8.23
C PHE A 2 -4.63 -6.21 8.60
N CYS A 3 -5.52 -5.98 7.62
CA CYS A 3 -6.94 -6.15 7.89
C CYS A 3 -7.26 -7.63 8.17
N ILE A 4 -8.38 -7.89 8.84
CA ILE A 4 -8.77 -9.25 9.24
C ILE A 4 -8.79 -10.19 8.04
N THR A 5 -9.41 -9.78 6.93
CA THR A 5 -9.47 -10.61 5.71
C THR A 5 -8.09 -11.00 5.18
N CYS A 6 -7.17 -10.04 5.06
CA CYS A 6 -5.80 -10.32 4.59
C CYS A 6 -5.02 -11.19 5.58
N ALA A 7 -5.19 -10.94 6.88
CA ALA A 7 -4.54 -11.74 7.93
C ALA A 7 -5.03 -13.18 7.90
N THR A 8 -6.35 -13.40 7.80
CA THR A 8 -6.95 -14.73 7.71
C THR A 8 -6.41 -15.49 6.50
N THR A 9 -6.43 -14.89 5.31
CA THR A 9 -5.90 -15.54 4.10
C THR A 9 -4.42 -15.88 4.23
N ALA A 10 -3.61 -14.99 4.82
CA ALA A 10 -2.17 -15.22 4.92
C ALA A 10 -1.81 -16.29 5.96
N PHE A 11 -2.45 -16.25 7.13
CA PHE A 11 -2.12 -17.14 8.25
C PHE A 11 -2.80 -18.51 8.17
N GLU A 12 -3.78 -18.70 7.28
CA GLU A 12 -4.26 -20.03 6.88
C GLU A 12 -3.17 -20.85 6.17
N VAL A 13 -2.24 -20.19 5.48
CA VAL A 13 -1.17 -20.85 4.71
C VAL A 13 0.04 -21.15 5.58
N ALA A 14 0.53 -20.16 6.31
CA ALA A 14 1.70 -20.29 7.17
C ALA A 14 1.72 -19.23 8.27
N LEU A 15 2.30 -19.57 9.43
CA LEU A 15 2.57 -18.63 10.52
C LEU A 15 3.84 -17.82 10.25
N VAL A 16 3.83 -17.05 9.16
CA VAL A 16 4.95 -16.24 8.69
C VAL A 16 4.43 -14.84 8.36
N CYS A 17 5.16 -13.80 8.78
CA CYS A 17 4.80 -12.42 8.50
C CYS A 17 4.79 -12.15 6.97
N PRO A 18 3.67 -11.72 6.37
CA PRO A 18 3.60 -11.44 4.92
C PRO A 18 4.48 -10.27 4.45
N ALA A 19 4.98 -9.45 5.38
CA ALA A 19 5.76 -8.26 5.04
C ALA A 19 7.27 -8.47 5.16
N CYS A 20 7.73 -9.31 6.10
CA CYS A 20 9.16 -9.46 6.41
C CYS A 20 9.62 -10.91 6.57
N GLU A 21 8.73 -11.88 6.32
CA GLU A 21 9.02 -13.31 6.32
C GLU A 21 9.49 -13.90 7.67
N THR A 22 9.38 -13.11 8.75
CA THR A 22 9.65 -13.59 10.10
C THR A 22 8.66 -14.68 10.51
N SER A 23 9.17 -15.76 11.08
CA SER A 23 8.36 -16.84 11.67
C SER A 23 7.61 -16.33 12.91
N LEU A 24 6.30 -16.53 12.96
CA LEU A 24 5.39 -16.05 14.01
C LEU A 24 4.88 -17.23 14.85
N THR A 25 5.75 -17.80 15.68
CA THR A 25 5.48 -19.06 16.41
C THR A 25 5.17 -18.88 17.89
N GLN A 26 5.41 -17.68 18.42
CA GLN A 26 5.16 -17.37 19.82
C GLN A 26 3.70 -16.95 20.04
N PRO A 27 3.15 -17.15 21.25
CA PRO A 27 1.76 -16.83 21.55
C PRO A 27 1.34 -15.39 21.23
N ASP A 28 2.26 -14.43 21.41
CA ASP A 28 2.00 -13.00 21.23
C ASP A 28 2.47 -12.45 19.85
N ASP A 29 2.93 -13.32 18.95
CA ASP A 29 3.38 -12.90 17.61
C ASP A 29 2.22 -12.45 16.72
N ILE A 30 1.01 -12.94 16.99
CA ILE A 30 -0.22 -12.60 16.26
C ILE A 30 -1.30 -12.20 17.26
N VAL A 31 -1.70 -10.93 17.20
CA VAL A 31 -2.76 -10.39 18.04
C VAL A 31 -3.81 -9.67 17.20
N ILE A 32 -5.08 -9.83 17.57
CA ILE A 32 -6.17 -9.01 17.06
C ILE A 32 -6.27 -7.78 17.95
N VAL A 33 -6.24 -6.60 17.35
CA VAL A 33 -6.23 -5.34 18.09
C VAL A 33 -7.22 -4.35 17.48
N GLU A 34 -7.94 -3.64 18.34
CA GLU A 34 -8.72 -2.46 17.98
C GLU A 34 -7.76 -1.27 17.82
N LEU A 35 -7.75 -0.65 16.65
CA LEU A 35 -6.82 0.43 16.31
C LEU A 35 -7.29 1.79 16.85
N ASN A 36 -8.57 1.92 17.18
CA ASN A 36 -9.11 3.12 17.80
C ASN A 36 -9.85 2.80 19.11
N PRO A 37 -9.13 2.35 20.16
CA PRO A 37 -9.75 2.02 21.44
C PRO A 37 -10.21 3.29 22.17
N THR A 38 -11.14 3.13 23.11
CA THR A 38 -11.66 4.24 23.94
C THR A 38 -10.58 4.82 24.86
N GLN A 39 -10.79 6.03 25.37
CA GLN A 39 -9.85 6.67 26.29
C GLN A 39 -9.69 5.85 27.58
N GLU A 40 -10.79 5.31 28.10
CA GLU A 40 -10.82 4.49 29.31
C GLU A 40 -9.99 3.22 29.13
N TYR A 41 -10.10 2.56 27.97
CA TYR A 41 -9.28 1.39 27.67
C TYR A 41 -7.79 1.74 27.62
N ARG A 42 -7.42 2.84 26.96
CA ARG A 42 -6.02 3.33 26.91
C ARG A 42 -5.47 3.60 28.32
N SER A 43 -6.25 4.23 29.19
CA SER A 43 -5.86 4.44 30.58
C SER A 43 -5.75 3.13 31.36
N SER A 44 -6.69 2.20 31.13
CA SER A 44 -6.72 0.91 31.82
C SER A 44 -5.49 0.06 31.52
N ILE A 45 -5.06 -0.03 30.26
CA ILE A 45 -3.90 -0.86 29.88
C ILE A 45 -2.56 -0.28 30.37
N LEU A 46 -2.51 1.02 30.66
CA LEU A 46 -1.30 1.69 31.17
C LEU A 46 -1.27 1.76 32.70
N SER A 47 -2.41 1.59 33.36
CA SER A 47 -2.52 1.74 34.82
C SER A 47 -1.74 0.65 35.55
N GLY A 48 -0.89 1.06 36.49
CA GLY A 48 -0.04 0.15 37.27
C GLY A 48 1.29 -0.23 36.61
N LEU A 49 1.53 0.18 35.37
CA LEU A 49 2.84 0.02 34.73
C LEU A 49 3.84 1.05 35.26
N ARG A 50 5.11 0.65 35.35
CA ARG A 50 6.19 1.57 35.70
C ARG A 50 6.48 2.53 34.52
N PRO A 51 6.93 3.76 34.78
CA PRO A 51 7.25 4.72 33.72
C PRO A 51 8.22 4.17 32.66
N GLU A 52 9.20 3.35 33.05
CA GLU A 52 10.17 2.77 32.12
C GLU A 52 9.51 1.84 31.11
N ILE A 53 8.53 1.04 31.55
CA ILE A 53 7.78 0.13 30.67
C ILE A 53 6.91 0.93 29.70
N ILE A 54 6.23 1.97 30.18
CA ILE A 54 5.39 2.84 29.35
C ILE A 54 6.23 3.48 28.25
N MET A 55 7.42 3.99 28.60
CA MET A 55 8.33 4.59 27.63
C MET A 55 8.85 3.56 26.61
N GLU A 56 9.19 2.35 27.04
CA GLU A 56 9.59 1.28 26.12
C GLU A 56 8.48 0.96 25.11
N VAL A 57 7.24 0.80 25.57
CA VAL A 57 6.06 0.54 24.72
C VAL A 57 5.88 1.68 23.70
N CYS A 58 5.94 2.94 24.15
CA CYS A 58 5.83 4.11 23.29
C CYS A 58 6.93 4.14 22.22
N THR A 59 8.18 3.89 22.59
CA THR A 59 9.31 3.86 21.64
C THR A 59 9.09 2.80 20.57
N ARG A 60 8.73 1.57 20.96
CA ARG A 60 8.46 0.47 20.01
C ARG A 60 7.28 0.78 19.09
N ALA A 61 6.21 1.34 19.63
CA ALA A 61 5.04 1.74 18.86
C ALA A 61 5.38 2.82 17.82
N ILE A 62 6.14 3.85 18.20
CA ILE A 62 6.56 4.94 17.30
C ILE A 62 7.50 4.41 16.21
N SER A 63 8.49 3.58 16.56
CA SER A 63 9.37 2.95 15.57
C SER A 63 8.58 2.12 14.56
N PHE A 64 7.60 1.35 15.04
CA PHE A 64 6.73 0.56 14.18
C PHE A 64 5.86 1.43 13.27
N TRP A 65 5.23 2.47 13.81
CA TRP A 65 4.45 3.43 13.01
C TRP A 65 5.31 4.11 11.94
N THR A 66 6.54 4.49 12.28
CA THR A 66 7.50 5.09 11.34
C THR A 66 7.82 4.13 10.20
N TYR A 67 8.07 2.86 10.52
CA TYR A 67 8.26 1.81 9.51
C TYR A 67 7.03 1.66 8.61
N GLN A 68 5.82 1.58 9.18
CA GLN A 68 4.59 1.49 8.38
C GLN A 68 4.41 2.67 7.43
N THR A 69 4.59 3.90 7.92
CA THR A 69 4.49 5.12 7.11
C THR A 69 5.51 5.10 5.96
N SER A 70 6.75 4.68 6.23
CA SER A 70 7.78 4.54 5.18
C SER A 70 7.38 3.53 4.10
N GLN A 71 6.85 2.38 4.51
CA GLN A 71 6.39 1.36 3.56
C GLN A 71 5.19 1.83 2.73
N GLU A 72 4.28 2.59 3.34
CA GLU A 72 3.14 3.18 2.63
C GLU A 72 3.58 4.20 1.57
N ILE A 73 4.54 5.06 1.90
CA ILE A 73 5.11 6.02 0.93
C ILE A 73 5.69 5.27 -0.28
N LYS A 74 6.53 4.27 -0.05
CA LYS A 74 7.12 3.47 -1.14
C LYS A 74 6.06 2.80 -2.01
N TYR A 75 5.02 2.24 -1.39
CA TYR A 75 3.93 1.61 -2.12
C TYR A 75 3.16 2.62 -2.99
N ARG A 76 2.88 3.82 -2.46
CA ARG A 76 2.24 4.91 -3.19
C ARG A 76 3.10 5.37 -4.37
N GLU A 77 4.42 5.53 -4.19
CA GLU A 77 5.36 5.88 -5.26
C GLU A 77 5.37 4.84 -6.38
N MET A 78 5.45 3.54 -6.05
CA MET A 78 5.40 2.46 -7.04
C MET A 78 4.08 2.45 -7.82
N THR A 79 2.97 2.66 -7.12
CA THR A 79 1.63 2.72 -7.73
C THR A 79 1.50 3.92 -8.65
N GLN A 80 1.99 5.09 -8.21
CA GLN A 80 2.02 6.31 -9.02
C GLN A 80 2.81 6.10 -10.31
N LYS A 81 4.03 5.55 -10.20
CA LYS A 81 4.85 5.24 -11.39
C LYS A 81 4.13 4.31 -12.37
N SER A 82 3.47 3.27 -11.87
CA SER A 82 2.68 2.36 -12.71
C SER A 82 1.53 3.08 -13.43
N GLN A 83 0.92 4.08 -12.81
CA GLN A 83 -0.11 4.90 -13.43
C GLN A 83 0.47 5.84 -14.49
N GLU A 84 1.60 6.48 -14.20
CA GLU A 84 2.32 7.35 -15.16
C GLU A 84 2.74 6.57 -16.42
N ASP A 85 3.23 5.34 -16.26
CA ASP A 85 3.58 4.47 -17.39
C ASP A 85 2.36 4.14 -18.27
N LYS A 86 1.19 3.88 -17.65
CA LYS A 86 -0.07 3.63 -18.36
C LYS A 86 -0.55 4.89 -19.11
N ILE A 87 -0.44 6.06 -18.50
CA ILE A 87 -0.78 7.33 -19.15
C ILE A 87 0.11 7.55 -20.36
N SER A 88 1.43 7.40 -20.21
CA SER A 88 2.38 7.56 -21.32
C SER A 88 2.10 6.58 -22.48
N LEU A 89 1.71 5.34 -22.17
CA LEU A 89 1.33 4.36 -23.18
C LEU A 89 0.06 4.79 -23.94
N LEU A 90 -0.98 5.24 -23.21
CA LEU A 90 -2.23 5.70 -23.80
C LEU A 90 -2.03 6.96 -24.66
N GLU A 91 -1.20 7.90 -24.23
CA GLU A 91 -0.85 9.09 -25.01
C GLU A 91 -0.16 8.71 -26.33
N LYS A 92 0.77 7.76 -26.30
CA LYS A 92 1.43 7.25 -27.52
C LYS A 92 0.43 6.57 -28.45
N GLN A 93 -0.51 5.78 -27.92
CA GLN A 93 -1.56 5.15 -28.70
C GLN A 93 -2.48 6.19 -29.35
N LEU A 94 -2.89 7.21 -28.60
CA LEU A 94 -3.70 8.32 -29.10
C LEU A 94 -2.98 9.07 -30.22
N GLN A 95 -1.72 9.42 -30.03
CA GLN A 95 -0.92 10.06 -31.08
C GLN A 95 -0.79 9.19 -32.33
N ARG A 96 -0.66 7.87 -32.17
CA ARG A 96 -0.61 6.92 -33.28
C ARG A 96 -1.91 6.96 -34.08
N VAL A 97 -3.06 6.83 -33.41
CA VAL A 97 -4.39 6.85 -34.05
C VAL A 97 -4.63 8.19 -34.75
N THR A 98 -4.27 9.32 -34.14
CA THR A 98 -4.41 10.64 -34.77
C THR A 98 -3.55 10.76 -36.04
N ARG A 99 -2.32 10.22 -36.04
CA ARG A 99 -1.45 10.20 -37.23
C ARG A 99 -2.02 9.31 -38.32
N GLU A 100 -2.49 8.11 -37.98
CA GLU A 100 -3.13 7.17 -38.91
C GLU A 100 -4.35 7.84 -39.58
N PHE A 101 -5.22 8.46 -38.78
CA PHE A 101 -6.40 9.19 -39.27
C PHE A 101 -6.03 10.36 -40.20
N ASN A 102 -5.04 11.18 -39.83
CA ASN A 102 -4.57 12.29 -40.66
C ASN A 102 -3.96 11.80 -41.99
N ALA A 103 -3.25 10.68 -41.98
CA ALA A 103 -2.69 10.08 -43.20
C ALA A 103 -3.81 9.58 -44.13
N GLU A 104 -4.85 8.94 -43.59
CA GLU A 104 -6.02 8.53 -44.36
C GLU A 104 -6.78 9.71 -44.97
N LEU A 105 -6.95 10.80 -44.23
CA LEU A 105 -7.55 12.04 -44.76
C LEU A 105 -6.69 12.62 -45.88
N GLY A 106 -5.38 12.78 -45.67
CA GLY A 106 -4.46 13.29 -46.69
C GLY A 106 -4.46 12.45 -47.97
N GLY A 107 -4.53 11.12 -47.85
CA GLY A 107 -4.66 10.20 -48.98
C GLY A 107 -5.99 10.34 -49.73
N LYS A 108 -7.10 10.59 -49.01
CA LYS A 108 -8.41 10.85 -49.63
C LYS A 108 -8.45 12.18 -50.38
N TYR A 109 -7.80 13.24 -49.89
CA TYR A 109 -7.75 14.53 -50.60
C TYR A 109 -6.91 14.50 -51.89
N LEU A 110 -5.88 13.64 -51.97
CA LEU A 110 -5.05 13.50 -53.19
C LEU A 110 -5.78 12.78 -54.34
N LEU A 111 -6.78 11.95 -54.04
CA LEU A 111 -7.59 11.23 -55.02
C LEU A 111 -8.78 12.05 -55.57
N ILE A 112 -9.01 13.27 -55.05
CA ILE A 112 -10.15 14.14 -55.40
C ILE A 112 -9.70 15.43 -56.12
N LEU A 113 -8.38 15.66 -56.24
CA LEU A 113 -7.84 16.72 -57.10
C LEU A 113 -7.84 16.25 -58.57
N PRO A 114 -8.48 16.99 -59.50
CA PRO A 114 -8.52 16.66 -60.93
C PRO A 114 -7.15 16.81 -61.62
#